data_AF-D3JUV7-F1
#
_entry.id   AF-D3JUV7-F1
#
_cell.length_a   1.000
_cell.length_b   1.000
_cell.length_c   1.000
_cell.angle_alpha   90.00
_cell.angle_beta   90.00
_cell.angle_gamma   90.00
#
_symmetry.space_group_name_H-M   'P 1'
#
loop_
_entity.id
_entity.type
_entity.pdbx_description
1 polymer ?
#
loop_
_entity_poly.entity_id
_entity_poly.type
_entity_poly.pdbx_seq_one_letter_code
_entity_poly.pdbx_strand_id
1 'polypeptide(L)'
;DRYMWSFNGVPFSQAEPILFHFGERLRIVLINDTMMHHPIHLHGMWSELESPDGYFQVRKHTISVAPGHRVTYRVSADARGNWAYHCHMLYHMEG
;
A
#
# COMPACT_ATOMS: atom_id res chain seq x y z
N ASP A 1 -18.76 10.60 -12.84
CA ASP A 1 -18.00 9.35 -13.02
C ASP A 1 -17.61 8.76 -11.68
N ARG A 2 -17.97 7.51 -11.43
CA ARG A 2 -17.88 6.88 -10.10
C ARG A 2 -16.47 6.31 -9.95
N TYR A 3 -15.56 7.09 -9.38
CA TYR A 3 -14.23 6.63 -9.01
C TYR A 3 -14.38 5.50 -7.98
N MET A 4 -14.04 4.27 -8.36
CA MET A 4 -14.02 3.12 -7.44
C MET A 4 -12.65 3.04 -6.79
N TRP A 5 -12.59 3.39 -5.51
CA TRP A 5 -11.40 3.30 -4.67
C TRP A 5 -11.43 1.98 -3.92
N SER A 6 -10.75 0.98 -4.49
CA SER A 6 -10.71 -0.35 -3.91
C SER A 6 -9.34 -0.98 -4.10
N PHE A 7 -8.95 -1.79 -3.12
CA PHE A 7 -7.90 -2.78 -3.34
C PHE A 7 -8.57 -4.04 -3.84
N ASN A 8 -8.09 -4.59 -4.96
CA ASN A 8 -8.62 -5.82 -5.57
C ASN A 8 -10.14 -5.78 -5.83
N GLY A 9 -10.71 -4.61 -6.15
CA GLY A 9 -12.15 -4.46 -6.38
C GLY A 9 -13.01 -4.38 -5.13
N VAL A 10 -12.44 -4.58 -3.93
CA VAL A 10 -13.16 -4.51 -2.65
C VAL A 10 -13.11 -3.08 -2.08
N PRO A 11 -14.27 -2.40 -1.92
CA PRO A 11 -14.31 -1.09 -1.30
C PRO A 11 -13.97 -1.18 0.18
N PHE A 12 -13.45 -0.10 0.77
CA PHE A 12 -13.04 -0.07 2.19
C PHE A 12 -14.14 -0.53 3.16
N SER A 13 -15.40 -0.16 2.90
CA SER A 13 -16.55 -0.58 3.74
C SER A 13 -16.80 -2.09 3.78
N GLN A 14 -16.19 -2.85 2.87
CA GLN A 14 -16.28 -4.31 2.76
C GLN A 14 -14.89 -4.97 2.89
N ALA A 15 -13.85 -4.20 3.16
CA ALA A 15 -12.49 -4.71 3.23
C ALA A 15 -12.20 -5.30 4.61
N GLU A 16 -11.71 -6.54 4.62
CA GLU A 16 -11.14 -7.16 5.82
C GLU A 16 -9.70 -6.67 6.04
N PRO A 17 -9.23 -6.57 7.30
CA PRO A 17 -7.88 -6.15 7.60
C PRO A 17 -6.86 -7.14 7.05
N ILE A 18 -5.73 -6.61 6.57
CA ILE A 18 -4.56 -7.43 6.25
C ILE A 18 -3.88 -7.76 7.57
N LEU A 19 -3.93 -9.03 7.97
CA LEU A 19 -3.38 -9.50 9.23
C LEU A 19 -1.88 -9.75 9.09
N PHE A 20 -1.09 -9.04 9.91
CA PHE A 20 0.33 -9.33 10.09
C PHE A 20 0.58 -9.98 11.46
N HIS A 21 1.52 -10.91 11.50
CA HIS A 21 2.08 -11.47 12.72
C HIS A 21 3.31 -10.69 13.15
N PHE A 22 3.34 -10.27 14.42
CA PHE A 22 4.46 -9.53 14.98
C PHE A 22 5.78 -10.28 14.80
N GLY A 23 6.79 -9.60 14.25
CA GLY A 23 8.12 -10.13 13.96
C GLY A 23 8.28 -10.74 12.57
N GLU A 24 7.20 -10.88 11.80
CA GLU A 24 7.31 -11.38 10.43
C GLU A 24 7.80 -10.30 9.45
N ARG A 25 8.28 -10.75 8.29
CA ARG A 25 8.70 -9.88 7.19
C ARG A 25 7.89 -10.20 5.95
N LEU A 26 7.06 -9.25 5.54
CA LEU A 26 6.14 -9.39 4.43
C LEU A 26 6.70 -8.73 3.18
N ARG A 27 6.28 -9.23 2.02
CA ARG A 27 6.53 -8.61 0.72
C ARG A 27 5.20 -8.26 0.09
N ILE A 28 4.95 -6.96 -0.10
CA ILE A 28 3.70 -6.43 -0.63
C ILE A 28 3.93 -6.02 -2.09
N VAL A 29 3.13 -6.61 -2.98
CA VAL A 29 3.14 -6.28 -4.42
C VAL A 29 1.90 -5.47 -4.73
N LEU A 30 2.09 -4.25 -5.20
CA LEU A 30 1.03 -3.37 -5.67
C LEU A 30 1.01 -3.37 -7.20
N ILE A 31 -0.17 -3.57 -7.77
CA ILE A 31 -0.42 -3.49 -9.20
C ILE A 31 -1.47 -2.40 -9.41
N ASN A 32 -1.15 -1.39 -10.21
CA ASN A 32 -2.06 -0.31 -10.52
C ASN A 32 -2.55 -0.43 -11.97
N ASP A 33 -3.71 -1.06 -12.14
CA ASP A 33 -4.37 -1.20 -13.44
C ASP A 33 -5.28 0.00 -13.78
N THR A 34 -5.16 1.11 -13.04
CA THR A 34 -5.92 2.34 -13.29
C THR A 34 -5.08 3.38 -14.04
N MET A 35 -5.74 4.43 -14.52
CA MET A 35 -5.11 5.54 -15.26
C MET A 35 -4.57 6.67 -14.36
N MET A 36 -4.60 6.52 -13.04
CA MET A 36 -4.15 7.56 -12.08
C MET A 36 -3.01 7.07 -11.19
N HIS A 37 -2.23 8.00 -10.67
CA HIS A 37 -1.25 7.70 -9.63
C HIS A 37 -1.94 7.31 -8.33
N HIS A 38 -1.40 6.35 -7.59
CA HIS A 38 -1.89 6.00 -6.26
C HIS A 38 -0.76 6.06 -5.23
N PRO A 39 -0.66 7.13 -4.43
CA PRO A 39 0.26 7.18 -3.29
C PRO A 39 -0.26 6.31 -2.15
N ILE A 40 0.25 5.09 -1.99
CA ILE A 40 -0.18 4.19 -0.91
C ILE A 40 0.63 4.41 0.36
N HIS A 41 -0.04 4.57 1.49
CA HIS A 41 0.54 4.86 2.78
C HIS A 41 0.25 3.76 3.79
N LEU A 42 1.29 3.36 4.50
CA LEU A 42 1.23 2.44 5.62
C LEU A 42 1.59 3.19 6.90
N HIS A 43 0.72 3.10 7.90
CA HIS A 43 0.98 3.64 9.23
C HIS A 43 1.82 2.66 10.07
N GLY A 44 2.51 3.20 11.08
CA GLY A 44 3.20 2.43 12.12
C GLY A 44 4.48 1.71 11.70
N MET A 45 4.68 1.45 10.42
CA MET A 45 5.80 0.68 9.88
C MET A 45 6.40 1.35 8.64
N TRP A 46 7.62 0.94 8.27
CA TRP A 46 8.28 1.40 7.05
C TRP A 46 8.02 0.48 5.86
N SER A 47 7.83 1.10 4.69
CA SER A 47 7.88 0.41 3.40
C SER A 47 9.29 0.48 2.84
N GLU A 48 9.94 -0.68 2.72
CA GLU A 48 11.26 -0.85 2.13
C GLU A 48 11.11 -1.14 0.63
N LEU A 49 11.17 -0.10 -0.20
CA LEU A 49 10.99 -0.22 -1.65
C LEU A 49 12.04 -1.14 -2.26
N GLU A 50 11.59 -2.05 -3.13
CA GLU A 50 12.45 -2.92 -3.91
C GLU A 50 12.61 -2.41 -5.35
N SER A 51 13.78 -2.68 -5.94
CA SER A 51 13.99 -2.61 -7.38
C SER A 51 13.24 -3.75 -8.09
N PRO A 52 13.10 -3.72 -9.43
CA PRO A 52 12.55 -4.86 -10.18
C PRO A 52 13.26 -6.19 -9.90
N ASP A 53 14.55 -6.15 -9.60
CA ASP A 53 15.39 -7.31 -9.27
C ASP A 53 15.32 -7.72 -7.79
N GLY A 54 14.51 -7.03 -6.97
CA GLY A 54 14.29 -7.37 -5.56
C GLY A 54 15.30 -6.79 -4.57
N TYR A 55 16.16 -5.86 -5.00
CA TYR A 55 17.12 -5.18 -4.12
C TYR A 55 16.48 -4.00 -3.40
N PHE A 56 16.84 -3.81 -2.13
CA PHE A 56 16.42 -2.63 -1.37
C PHE A 56 16.88 -1.34 -2.07
N GLN A 57 15.99 -0.36 -2.12
CA GLN A 57 16.26 0.97 -2.68
C GLN A 57 16.21 2.03 -1.58
N VAL A 58 15.08 2.15 -0.90
CA VAL A 58 14.82 3.24 0.05
C VAL A 58 13.67 2.89 1.00
N ARG A 59 13.69 3.48 2.20
CA ARG A 59 12.56 3.44 3.13
C ARG A 59 11.65 4.64 2.92
N LYS A 60 10.36 4.39 2.79
CA LYS A 60 9.32 5.42 2.69
C LYS A 60 8.12 5.01 3.53
N HIS A 61 7.37 5.98 4.04
CA HIS A 61 6.05 5.72 4.62
C HIS A 61 4.95 5.73 3.54
N THR A 62 5.24 6.30 2.36
CA THR A 62 4.29 6.39 1.24
C THR A 62 4.96 5.99 -0.07
N ILE A 63 4.32 5.08 -0.80
CA ILE A 63 4.78 4.51 -2.06
C ILE A 63 3.81 4.93 -3.17
N SER A 64 4.27 5.76 -4.10
CA SER A 64 3.48 6.12 -5.29
C SER A 64 3.58 5.01 -6.34
N VAL A 65 2.42 4.51 -6.77
CA VAL A 65 2.30 3.55 -7.88
C VAL A 65 1.76 4.30 -9.11
N ALA A 66 2.55 4.39 -10.17
CA ALA A 66 2.15 5.04 -11.42
C ALA A 66 1.11 4.21 -12.19
N PRO A 67 0.35 4.80 -13.13
CA PRO A 67 -0.58 4.08 -13.99
C PRO A 67 0.08 2.91 -14.73
N GLY A 68 -0.54 1.74 -14.74
CA GLY A 68 -0.03 0.54 -15.42
C GLY A 68 1.26 -0.04 -14.85
N HIS A 69 1.68 0.38 -13.65
CA HIS A 69 2.92 -0.07 -13.02
C HIS A 69 2.68 -1.04 -11.88
N ARG A 70 3.69 -1.88 -11.66
CA ARG A 70 3.82 -2.74 -10.49
C ARG A 70 4.96 -2.24 -9.60
N VAL A 71 4.69 -2.07 -8.32
CA VAL A 71 5.70 -1.71 -7.31
C VAL A 71 5.71 -2.79 -6.24
N THR A 72 6.91 -3.17 -5.78
CA THR A 72 7.06 -4.11 -4.67
C THR A 72 7.85 -3.48 -3.54
N TYR A 73 7.45 -3.76 -2.31
CA TYR A 73 8.19 -3.33 -1.12
C TYR A 73 8.06 -4.35 0.00
N ARG A 74 9.00 -4.30 0.95
CA ARG A 74 8.96 -5.13 2.16
C ARG A 74 8.47 -4.33 3.37
N VAL A 75 7.85 -5.05 4.29
CA VAL A 75 7.44 -4.53 5.60
C VAL A 75 7.93 -5.49 6.67
N SER A 76 8.59 -4.96 7.70
CA SER A 76 8.86 -5.71 8.93
C SER A 76 7.78 -5.35 9.94
N ALA A 77 7.03 -6.35 10.42
CA ALA A 77 5.93 -6.16 11.36
C ALA A 77 6.47 -5.98 12.79
N ASP A 78 7.11 -4.84 13.06
CA ASP A 78 7.79 -4.50 14.31
C ASP A 78 6.99 -3.55 15.24
N ALA A 79 5.80 -3.14 14.81
CA ALA A 79 4.89 -2.30 15.58
C ALA A 79 3.53 -3.00 15.80
N ARG A 80 3.19 -3.28 17.07
CA ARG A 80 1.88 -3.86 17.44
C ARG A 80 0.80 -2.79 17.39
N GLY A 81 -0.34 -3.10 16.78
CA GLY A 81 -1.50 -2.23 16.72
C GLY A 81 -2.33 -2.44 15.45
N ASN A 82 -3.36 -1.60 15.31
CA ASN A 82 -4.15 -1.53 14.08
C ASN A 82 -3.67 -0.30 13.30
N TRP A 83 -3.09 -0.55 12.13
CA TRP A 83 -2.48 0.48 11.31
C TRP A 83 -3.26 0.68 10.03
N ALA A 84 -3.61 1.92 9.73
CA ALA A 84 -4.30 2.23 8.49
C ALA A 84 -3.37 1.97 7.30
N TYR A 85 -3.95 1.44 6.23
CA TYR A 85 -3.28 1.20 4.95
C TYR A 85 -4.19 1.70 3.83
N HIS A 86 -3.81 2.80 3.20
CA HIS A 86 -4.72 3.54 2.31
C HIS A 86 -3.98 4.37 1.26
N CYS A 87 -4.70 4.84 0.24
CA CYS A 87 -4.18 5.83 -0.70
C CYS A 87 -4.22 7.24 -0.07
N HIS A 88 -3.21 8.07 -0.34
CA HIS A 88 -2.93 9.39 0.26
C HIS A 88 -3.25 10.57 -0.68
N MET A 89 -3.91 10.32 -1.81
CA MET A 89 -4.35 11.43 -2.64
C MET A 89 -5.47 12.17 -1.89
N LEU A 90 -5.20 13.42 -1.51
CA LEU A 90 -6.01 14.24 -0.59
C LEU A 90 -7.47 14.48 -1.02
N TYR A 91 -7.85 14.05 -2.23
CA TYR A 91 -9.24 14.06 -2.71
C TYR A 91 -10.11 12.92 -2.14
N HIS A 92 -9.57 12.06 -1.26
CA HIS A 92 -10.16 10.75 -0.91
C HIS A 92 -10.46 10.54 0.59
N MET A 93 -10.59 11.60 1.40
CA MET A 93 -11.10 11.48 2.79
C MET A 93 -12.58 11.89 2.95
N GLU A 94 -13.23 12.33 1.88
CA GLU A 94 -14.67 12.63 1.83
C GLU A 94 -15.38 11.58 0.97
N GLY A 95 -16.11 10.67 1.61
CA GLY A 95 -16.93 9.65 0.95
C GLY A 95 -17.33 8.52 1.88
#